data_AF-A0A3N6BBG2-F1
#
_entry.id   AF-A0A3N6BBG2-F1
#
_cell.length_a   1.000
_cell.length_b   1.000
_cell.length_c   1.000
_cell.angle_alpha   90.00
_cell.angle_beta   90.00
_cell.angle_gamma   90.00
#
_symmetry.space_group_name_H-M   'P 1'
#
loop_
_entity.id
_entity.type
_entity.pdbx_description
1 polymer ?
#
loop_
_entity_poly.entity_id
_entity_poly.type
_entity_poly.pdbx_seq_one_letter_code
_entity_poly.pdbx_strand_id
1 'polypeptide(L)'
;MFDTSTTTIRDIVADDFRAAAVFQRHQIDFCCGGDRPIGDACREKGLDANAVIAEVEAVTNGPGALPRFKEWDLDFLANYIVTNHHSYVRRAIETIGAHTSKVASVHG
;
A
#
# COMPACT_ATOMS: atom_id res chain seq x y z
N MET A 1 4.11 16.98 -7.25
CA MET A 1 2.67 17.15 -7.59
C MET A 1 2.32 16.04 -8.54
N PHE A 2 1.39 15.17 -8.18
CA PHE A 2 0.98 14.04 -9.01
C PHE A 2 0.12 14.54 -10.17
N ASP A 3 0.40 14.06 -11.38
CA ASP A 3 -0.43 14.32 -12.55
C ASP A 3 -1.47 13.20 -12.67
N THR A 4 -2.75 13.58 -12.63
CA THR A 4 -3.89 12.66 -12.68
C THR A 4 -3.94 11.82 -13.95
N SER A 5 -3.32 12.30 -15.04
CA SER A 5 -3.38 11.67 -16.36
C SER A 5 -2.19 10.72 -16.63
N THR A 6 -1.10 10.85 -15.88
CA THR A 6 0.15 10.13 -16.19
C THR A 6 0.75 9.40 -14.98
N THR A 7 0.54 9.91 -13.77
CA THR A 7 1.07 9.27 -12.56
C THR A 7 0.26 8.03 -12.23
N THR A 8 0.91 6.87 -12.25
CA THR A 8 0.24 5.60 -11.95
C THR A 8 0.09 5.39 -10.45
N ILE A 9 -0.92 4.61 -10.05
CA ILE A 9 -1.14 4.27 -8.64
C ILE A 9 0.07 3.54 -8.05
N ARG A 10 0.67 2.61 -8.80
CA ARG A 10 1.83 1.85 -8.32
C ARG A 10 3.06 2.75 -8.10
N ASP A 11 3.24 3.80 -8.91
CA ASP A 11 4.39 4.70 -8.76
C ASP A 11 4.29 5.48 -7.46
N ILE A 12 3.07 5.96 -7.13
CA ILE A 12 2.76 6.65 -5.88
C ILE A 12 3.07 5.75 -4.68
N VAL A 13 2.61 4.51 -4.70
CA VAL A 13 2.86 3.55 -3.59
C VAL A 13 4.33 3.14 -3.51
N ALA A 14 5.02 3.01 -4.64
CA ALA A 14 6.43 2.69 -4.67
C ALA A 14 7.30 3.84 -4.14
N ASP A 15 6.87 5.10 -4.32
CA ASP A 15 7.53 6.25 -3.70
C ASP A 15 7.28 6.28 -2.19
N ASP A 16 6.03 6.03 -1.77
CA ASP A 16 5.66 5.98 -0.37
C ASP A 16 4.54 4.98 -0.10
N PHE A 17 4.89 3.86 0.55
CA PHE A 17 3.93 2.78 0.79
C PHE A 17 2.75 3.19 1.68
N ARG A 18 2.85 4.31 2.43
CA ARG A 18 1.73 4.84 3.23
C ARG A 18 0.54 5.23 2.36
N ALA A 19 0.77 5.58 1.10
CA ALA A 19 -0.29 5.87 0.13
C ALA A 19 -1.21 4.65 -0.12
N ALA A 20 -0.71 3.42 0.05
CA ALA A 20 -1.51 2.20 -0.10
C ALA A 20 -2.74 2.21 0.81
N ALA A 21 -2.61 2.75 2.03
CA ALA A 21 -3.73 2.84 2.97
C ALA A 21 -4.84 3.79 2.48
N VAL A 22 -4.49 4.85 1.74
CA VAL A 22 -5.47 5.76 1.12
C VAL A 22 -6.22 5.04 0.01
N PHE A 23 -5.50 4.36 -0.89
CA PHE A 23 -6.12 3.59 -1.96
C PHE A 23 -7.00 2.46 -1.46
N GLN A 24 -6.59 1.77 -0.40
CA GLN A 24 -7.39 0.71 0.22
C GLN A 24 -8.72 1.25 0.78
N ARG A 25 -8.73 2.43 1.42
CA ARG A 25 -9.98 3.07 1.90
C ARG A 25 -10.94 3.38 0.75
N HIS A 26 -10.40 3.80 -0.38
CA HIS A 26 -11.15 4.12 -1.60
C HIS A 26 -11.41 2.91 -2.52
N GLN A 27 -11.03 1.70 -2.08
CA GLN A 27 -11.14 0.47 -2.86
C GLN A 27 -10.47 0.55 -4.24
N ILE A 28 -9.39 1.34 -4.34
CA ILE A 28 -8.54 1.45 -5.51
C ILE A 28 -7.47 0.36 -5.41
N ASP A 29 -7.42 -0.52 -6.41
CA ASP A 29 -6.42 -1.58 -6.47
C ASP A 29 -5.05 -1.02 -6.87
N PHE A 30 -4.16 -0.90 -5.88
CA PHE A 30 -2.79 -0.46 -6.08
C PHE A 30 -1.81 -1.61 -6.34
N CYS A 31 -2.25 -2.87 -6.18
CA CYS A 31 -1.39 -4.04 -6.25
C CYS A 31 -1.38 -4.64 -7.67
N CYS A 32 -2.53 -5.12 -8.15
CA CYS A 32 -2.62 -5.76 -9.46
C CYS A 32 -3.00 -4.75 -10.55
N GLY A 33 -3.97 -3.88 -10.26
CA GLY A 33 -4.45 -2.81 -11.13
C GLY A 33 -3.67 -1.50 -11.06
N GLY A 34 -2.49 -1.49 -10.45
CA GLY A 34 -1.76 -0.26 -10.14
C GLY A 34 -1.11 0.45 -11.33
N ASP A 35 -0.98 -0.21 -12.48
CA ASP A 35 -0.31 0.32 -13.69
C ASP A 35 -1.21 1.25 -14.54
N ARG A 36 -2.06 2.03 -13.87
CA ARG A 36 -2.95 2.98 -14.53
C ARG A 36 -2.93 4.32 -13.82
N PRO A 37 -3.22 5.41 -14.53
CA PRO A 37 -3.26 6.74 -13.93
C PRO A 37 -4.25 6.82 -12.76
N ILE A 38 -3.89 7.57 -11.73
CA ILE A 38 -4.76 7.81 -10.57
C ILE A 38 -6.12 8.42 -10.99
N GLY A 39 -6.14 9.27 -12.01
CA GLY A 39 -7.36 9.89 -12.53
C GLY A 39 -8.32 8.87 -13.14
N ASP A 40 -7.81 7.89 -13.89
CA ASP A 40 -8.62 6.79 -14.43
C ASP A 40 -9.20 5.94 -13.30
N ALA A 41 -8.40 5.68 -12.28
CA ALA A 41 -8.83 4.88 -11.15
C ALA A 41 -9.91 5.55 -10.31
N CYS A 42 -9.79 6.86 -10.10
CA CYS A 42 -10.80 7.65 -9.41
C CYS A 42 -12.09 7.74 -10.24
N ARG A 43 -11.97 7.95 -11.56
CA ARG A 43 -13.13 8.05 -12.46
C ARG A 43 -13.99 6.78 -12.46
N GLU A 44 -13.38 5.59 -12.51
CA GLU A 44 -14.12 4.32 -12.45
C GLU A 44 -14.93 4.16 -11.15
N LYS A 45 -14.41 4.71 -10.05
CA LYS A 45 -15.04 4.67 -8.73
C LYS A 45 -15.96 5.87 -8.45
N GLY A 46 -16.09 6.81 -9.39
CA GLY A 46 -16.86 8.05 -9.18
C GLY A 46 -16.25 8.98 -8.12
N LEU A 47 -14.93 8.94 -7.94
CA LEU A 47 -14.19 9.73 -6.96
C LEU A 47 -13.58 10.99 -7.60
N ASP A 48 -13.44 12.04 -6.80
CA ASP A 48 -12.64 13.21 -7.17
C ASP A 48 -11.14 12.90 -6.98
N ALA A 49 -10.41 12.83 -8.10
CA ALA A 49 -8.99 12.53 -8.10
C ALA A 49 -8.16 13.54 -7.29
N ASN A 50 -8.55 14.81 -7.26
CA ASN A 50 -7.82 15.83 -6.51
C ASN A 50 -7.99 15.65 -5.00
N ALA A 51 -9.17 15.23 -4.56
CA ALA A 51 -9.43 14.91 -3.16
C ALA A 51 -8.60 13.70 -2.69
N VAL A 52 -8.52 12.66 -3.52
CA VAL A 52 -7.69 11.47 -3.23
C VAL A 52 -6.21 11.83 -3.21
N ILE A 53 -5.73 12.67 -4.13
CA ILE A 53 -4.35 13.19 -4.13
C ILE A 53 -4.04 13.94 -2.84
N ALA A 54 -4.94 14.82 -2.38
CA ALA A 54 -4.75 15.55 -1.14
C ALA A 54 -4.65 14.62 0.09
N GLU A 55 -5.43 13.54 0.13
CA GLU A 55 -5.29 12.51 1.17
C GLU A 55 -3.95 11.76 1.10
N VAL A 56 -3.47 11.45 -0.11
CA VAL A 56 -2.15 10.85 -0.31
C VAL A 56 -1.07 11.80 0.22
N GLU A 57 -1.08 13.06 -0.21
CA GLU A 57 -0.10 14.05 0.22
C GLU A 57 -0.11 14.26 1.74
N ALA A 58 -1.29 14.22 2.38
CA ALA A 58 -1.40 14.33 3.83
C ALA A 58 -0.71 13.18 4.57
N VAL A 59 -0.77 11.94 4.07
CA VAL A 59 -0.10 10.79 4.71
C VAL A 59 1.39 10.73 4.40
N THR A 60 1.82 11.21 3.23
CA THR A 60 3.24 11.19 2.84
C THR A 60 4.03 12.35 3.45
N ASN A 61 3.39 13.49 3.72
CA ASN A 61 4.00 14.64 4.39
C ASN A 61 4.07 14.51 5.93
N GLY A 62 3.55 13.42 6.50
CA GLY A 62 3.57 13.18 7.95
C GLY A 62 4.98 12.91 8.50
N PRO A 63 5.22 13.14 9.81
CA PRO A 63 6.53 12.96 10.44
C PRO A 63 6.98 11.49 10.37
N GLY A 64 8.25 11.29 10.06
CA GLY A 64 8.88 9.97 9.88
C GLY A 64 9.45 9.83 8.48
N ALA A 65 10.79 9.90 8.39
CA ALA A 65 11.47 9.65 7.14
C ALA A 65 11.41 8.15 6.82
N LEU A 66 10.81 7.80 5.68
CA LEU A 66 10.95 6.46 5.14
C LEU A 66 12.33 6.31 4.49
N PRO A 67 12.91 5.10 4.53
CA PRO A 67 14.05 4.79 3.68
C PRO A 67 13.66 4.97 2.21
N ARG A 68 14.61 5.44 1.40
CA ARG A 68 14.43 5.57 -0.04
C ARG A 68 14.60 4.22 -0.71
N PHE A 69 13.61 3.36 -0.58
CA PHE A 69 13.68 1.96 -1.05
C PHE A 69 14.03 1.84 -2.54
N LYS A 70 13.61 2.80 -3.38
CA LYS A 70 13.95 2.85 -4.82
C LYS A 70 15.45 3.04 -5.09
N GLU A 71 16.20 3.58 -4.13
CA GLU A 71 17.63 3.83 -4.25
C GLU A 71 18.47 2.66 -3.71
N TRP A 72 17.83 1.63 -3.14
CA TRP A 72 18.53 0.47 -2.60
C TRP A 72 18.97 -0.47 -3.71
N ASP A 73 20.14 -1.09 -3.50
CA ASP A 73 20.56 -2.23 -4.29
C ASP A 73 19.53 -3.37 -4.19
N LEU A 74 19.33 -4.10 -5.29
CA LEU A 74 18.30 -5.13 -5.39
C LEU A 74 18.54 -6.30 -4.44
N ASP A 75 19.80 -6.72 -4.23
CA ASP A 75 20.12 -7.81 -3.32
C ASP A 75 19.86 -7.39 -1.88
N PHE A 76 20.21 -6.14 -1.54
CA PHE A 76 19.93 -5.58 -0.23
C PHE A 76 18.42 -5.46 0.01
N LEU A 77 17.66 -4.93 -0.94
CA LEU A 77 16.21 -4.79 -0.84
C LEU A 77 15.52 -6.16 -0.68
N ALA A 78 15.91 -7.14 -1.49
CA ALA A 78 15.39 -8.50 -1.39
C ALA A 78 15.66 -9.11 0.00
N ASN A 79 16.90 -9.00 0.49
CA ASN A 79 17.26 -9.48 1.82
C ASN A 79 16.49 -8.76 2.94
N TYR A 80 16.29 -7.45 2.80
CA TYR A 80 15.50 -6.66 3.75
C TYR A 80 14.05 -7.13 3.80
N ILE A 81 13.41 -7.36 2.64
CA ILE A 81 12.02 -7.87 2.56
C ILE A 81 11.91 -9.24 3.24
N VAL A 82 12.85 -10.15 2.96
CA VAL A 82 12.86 -11.49 3.58
C VAL A 82 13.04 -11.40 5.09
N THR A 83 14.04 -10.63 5.53
CA THR A 83 14.43 -10.58 6.94
C THR A 83 13.38 -9.88 7.80
N ASN A 84 12.77 -8.80 7.29
CA ASN A 84 11.82 -8.00 8.05
C ASN A 84 10.38 -8.44 7.79
N HIS A 85 9.92 -8.37 6.53
CA HIS A 85 8.52 -8.59 6.20
C HIS A 85 8.14 -10.07 6.25
N HIS A 86 8.86 -10.96 5.55
CA HIS A 86 8.51 -12.39 5.57
C HIS A 86 8.64 -13.00 6.97
N SER A 87 9.69 -12.66 7.72
CA SER A 87 9.85 -13.11 9.11
C SER A 87 8.75 -12.61 10.04
N TYR A 88 8.26 -11.38 9.84
CA TYR A 88 7.10 -10.88 10.59
C TYR A 88 5.83 -11.65 10.23
N VAL A 89 5.51 -11.77 8.94
CA VAL A 89 4.28 -12.44 8.46
C VAL A 89 4.22 -13.89 8.96
N ARG A 90 5.32 -14.65 8.87
CA ARG A 90 5.38 -16.04 9.36
C ARG A 90 5.09 -16.16 10.85
N ARG A 91 5.56 -15.23 11.68
CA ARG A 91 5.25 -15.23 13.12
C ARG A 91 3.82 -14.78 13.40
N ALA A 92 3.35 -13.76 12.67
CA ALA A 92 2.01 -13.22 12.86
C ALA A 92 0.92 -14.24 12.47
N ILE A 93 1.12 -14.99 11.39
CA ILE A 93 0.11 -15.93 10.87
C ILE A 93 -0.17 -17.10 11.83
N GLU A 94 0.82 -17.54 12.62
CA GLU A 94 0.63 -18.58 13.63
C GLU A 94 -0.39 -18.12 14.70
N THR A 95 -0.18 -16.92 15.25
CA THR A 95 -1.08 -16.32 16.25
C THR A 95 -2.45 -16.02 15.67
N ILE A 96 -2.51 -15.41 14.48
CA ILE A 96 -3.78 -15.09 13.80
C ILE A 96 -4.55 -16.39 13.55
N GLY A 97 -3.90 -17.43 13.02
CA GLY A 97 -4.52 -18.72 12.75
C GLY A 97 -5.11 -19.39 13.99
N ALA A 98 -4.39 -19.35 15.12
CA ALA A 98 -4.90 -19.85 16.39
C ALA A 98 -6.17 -19.09 16.84
N HIS A 99 -6.18 -17.76 16.74
CA HIS A 99 -7.34 -16.95 17.08
C HIS A 99 -8.52 -17.18 16.14
N THR A 100 -8.28 -17.23 14.83
CA THR A 100 -9.32 -17.50 13.83
C THR A 100 -9.95 -18.88 14.04
N SER A 101 -9.14 -19.90 14.35
CA SER A 101 -9.64 -21.25 14.66
C SER A 101 -10.54 -21.26 15.89
N LYS A 102 -10.18 -20.49 16.93
CA LYS A 102 -11.00 -20.36 18.14
C LYS A 102 -12.32 -19.64 17.87
N VAL A 103 -12.32 -18.57 17.07
CA VAL A 103 -13.54 -17.86 16.69
C VAL A 103 -14.46 -18.78 15.89
N ALA A 104 -13.92 -19.48 14.89
CA ALA A 104 -14.68 -20.43 14.08
C ALA A 104 -15.30 -21.56 14.92
N SER A 105 -14.62 -22.04 15.97
CA SER A 105 -15.19 -23.10 16.82
C SER A 105 -16.37 -22.65 17.69
N VAL A 106 -16.56 -21.34 17.91
CA VAL A 106 -17.58 -20.78 18.81
C VAL A 106 -18.68 -20.04 18.04
N HIS A 107 -18.38 -19.54 16.85
CA HIS A 107 -19.26 -18.68 16.05
C HIS A 107 -19.37 -19.09 14.57
N GLY A 108 -18.77 -20.21 14.16
CA GLY A 108 -18.81 -20.75 12.80
C GLY A 108 -19.95 -21.73 12.56
#